data_AF-A0A2S6YZB4-F1
#
_entry.id   AF-A0A2S6YZB4-F1
#
_cell.length_a   1.000
_cell.length_b   1.000
_cell.length_c   1.000
_cell.angle_alpha   90.00
_cell.angle_beta   90.00
_cell.angle_gamma   90.00
#
_symmetry.space_group_name_H-M   'P 1'
#
loop_
_entity.id
_entity.type
_entity.pdbx_description
1 polymer ?
#
loop_
_entity_poly.entity_id
_entity_poly.type
_entity_poly.pdbx_seq_one_letter_code
_entity_poly.pdbx_strand_id
1 'polypeptide(L)' 'MGVTAIRHVGDYLLTAHSIPCDGKFVPELLISRPGGITLHRCQLRNATFAEQSAAYDYAKRWMATCYVSSTGSVSAP' A
#
# COMPACT_ATOMS: atom_id res chain seq x y z
N MET A 1 8.12 12.87 -11.86
CA MET A 1 6.84 12.14 -11.81
C MET A 1 7.16 10.67 -11.65
N GLY A 2 7.26 10.19 -10.42
CA GLY A 2 7.68 8.81 -10.13
C GLY A 2 6.60 7.83 -10.55
N VAL A 3 6.98 6.72 -11.18
CA VAL A 3 6.07 5.65 -11.56
C VAL A 3 5.36 5.16 -10.30
N THR A 4 4.02 5.28 -10.26
CA THR A 4 3.19 4.71 -9.20
C THR A 4 3.41 3.21 -9.18
N ALA A 5 3.84 2.67 -8.04
CA ALA A 5 4.10 1.24 -7.93
C ALA A 5 2.76 0.52 -7.75
N ILE A 6 2.43 -0.32 -8.74
CA ILE A 6 1.18 -1.07 -8.80
C ILE A 6 1.51 -2.56 -8.93
N ARG A 7 0.79 -3.39 -8.17
CA ARG A 7 0.84 -4.86 -8.28
C ARG A 7 -0.57 -5.39 -8.54
N HIS A 8 -0.71 -6.24 -9.55
CA HIS A 8 -1.96 -6.95 -9.85
C HIS A 8 -2.00 -8.27 -9.09
N VAL A 9 -3.12 -8.55 -8.42
CA VAL A 9 -3.36 -9.83 -7.71
C VAL A 9 -4.81 -10.25 -7.94
N GLY A 10 -5.02 -11.20 -8.86
CA GLY A 10 -6.36 -11.57 -9.32
C GLY A 10 -7.09 -10.35 -9.88
N ASP A 11 -8.30 -10.10 -9.38
CA ASP A 11 -9.13 -8.94 -9.76
C ASP A 11 -8.78 -7.66 -8.98
N TYR A 12 -7.71 -7.67 -8.17
CA TYR A 12 -7.32 -6.53 -7.34
C TYR A 12 -6.05 -5.85 -7.84
N LEU A 13 -6.05 -4.53 -7.72
CA LEU A 13 -4.93 -3.63 -7.94
C LEU A 13 -4.46 -3.10 -6.59
N LEU A 14 -3.22 -3.42 -6.23
CA LEU A 14 -2.56 -2.88 -5.07
C LEU A 14 -1.70 -1.71 -5.52
N THR A 15 -1.86 -0.57 -4.85
CA THR A 15 -1.05 0.63 -5.09
C THR A 15 -0.32 0.99 -3.82
N ALA A 16 1.00 1.14 -3.92
CA ALA A 16 1.80 1.65 -2.82
C ALA A 16 1.52 3.14 -2.62
N HIS A 17 1.34 3.54 -1.36
CA HIS A 17 1.06 4.92 -0.99
C HIS A 17 1.82 5.27 0.29
N SER A 18 1.98 6.58 0.51
CA SER A 18 2.52 7.11 1.77
C SER A 18 1.64 8.28 2.19
N ILE A 19 1.26 8.31 3.47
CA ILE A 19 0.42 9.38 4.00
C ILE A 19 1.17 10.13 5.10
N PRO A 20 1.06 11.47 5.16
CA PRO A 20 1.54 12.22 6.30
C PRO A 20 0.66 11.94 7.53
N CYS A 21 1.28 11.74 8.70
CA CYS A 21 0.61 11.51 9.98
C CYS A 21 1.49 12.09 11.10
N ASP A 22 1.02 13.13 11.81
CA ASP A 22 1.69 13.77 12.95
C ASP A 22 3.20 14.07 12.73
N GLY A 23 3.52 14.71 11.61
CA GLY A 23 4.91 15.09 11.27
C GLY A 23 5.80 13.92 10.82
N LYS A 24 5.23 12.74 10.65
CA LYS A 24 5.87 11.54 10.08
C LYS A 24 5.10 11.06 8.85
N PHE A 25 5.60 10.00 8.23
CA PHE A 25 4.97 9.33 7.10
C PHE A 25 4.69 7.87 7.44
N VAL A 26 3.49 7.40 7.05
CA VAL A 26 3.05 6.02 7.25
C VAL A 26 2.91 5.35 5.88
N PRO A 27 3.45 4.13 5.69
CA PRO A 27 3.22 3.35 4.49
C PRO A 27 1.77 2.83 4.46
N GLU A 28 1.15 2.92 3.29
CA GLU A 28 -0.22 2.45 3.08
C GLU A 28 -0.30 1.68 1.75
N LEU A 29 -1.14 0.65 1.70
CA LEU A 29 -1.56 0.01 0.47
C LEU A 29 -3.03 0.33 0.19
N LEU A 30 -3.29 0.79 -1.03
CA LEU A 30 -4.64 0.98 -1.54
C LEU A 30 -4.99 -0.23 -2.38
N ILE A 31 -6.06 -0.93 -2.02
CA ILE A 31 -6.59 -2.06 -2.77
C ILE A 31 -7.84 -1.58 -3.51
N SER A 32 -7.84 -1.76 -4.82
CA SER A 32 -8.94 -1.38 -5.70
C SER A 32 -9.22 -2.48 -6.70
N ARG A 33 -10.38 -2.43 -7.36
CA ARG A 33 -10.63 -3.22 -8.58
C ARG A 33 -10.27 -2.40 -9.82
N PRO A 34 -9.98 -3.05 -10.96
CA PRO A 34 -9.94 -2.39 -12.26
C PRO A 34 -11.18 -1.50 -12.43
N GLY A 35 -10.98 -0.21 -12.69
CA GLY A 35 -12.06 0.79 -12.73
C GLY A 35 -12.06 1.80 -11.57
N GLY A 36 -11.16 1.67 -10.59
CA GLY A 36 -10.75 2.80 -9.74
C GLY A 36 -11.53 3.01 -8.45
N ILE A 37 -12.43 2.09 -8.07
CA ILE A 37 -13.05 2.14 -6.75
C ILE A 37 -12.08 1.53 -5.74
N THR A 38 -11.50 2.36 -4.87
CA THR A 38 -10.73 1.90 -3.71
C THR A 38 -11.65 1.16 -2.75
N LEU A 39 -11.37 -0.12 -2.54
CA LEU A 39 -12.15 -1.00 -1.68
C LEU A 39 -11.61 -0.99 -0.25
N HIS A 40 -10.29 -1.06 -0.12
CA HIS A 40 -9.64 -1.17 1.18
C HIS A 40 -8.38 -0.31 1.26
N ARG A 41 -8.14 0.21 2.46
CA ARG A 41 -6.91 0.88 2.86
C ARG A 41 -6.23 0.02 3.90
N CYS A 42 -5.00 -0.39 3.64
CA CYS A 42 -4.23 -1.19 4.58
C CYS A 42 -3.04 -0.38 5.07
N GLN A 43 -3.04 -0.04 6.35
CA GLN A 43 -1.98 0.72 7.01
C GLN A 43 -1.22 -0.19 7.95
N LEU A 44 0.10 -0.13 7.91
CA LEU A 44 0.92 -0.81 8.91
C LEU A 44 1.07 0.10 10.13
N ARG A 45 0.28 -0.18 11.17
CA ARG A 45 0.27 0.60 12.42
C ARG A 45 1.63 0.72 13.11
N ASN A 46 2.56 -0.19 12.83
CA ASN A 46 3.88 -0.23 13.49
C ASN A 46 5.01 0.36 12.64
N ALA A 47 4.72 0.92 11.47
CA ALA A 47 5.73 1.48 10.57
C ALA A 47 5.52 2.98 10.38
N THR A 48 6.40 3.80 10.97
CA THR A 48 6.41 5.26 10.78
C THR A 48 7.81 5.70 10.38
N PHE A 49 7.90 6.61 9.41
CA PHE A 49 9.16 7.09 8.86
C PHE A 49 9.24 8.61 8.95
N ALA A 50 10.44 9.16 9.10
CA ALA A 50 10.66 10.60 9.05
C ALA A 50 10.55 11.15 7.61
N GLU A 51 10.86 10.32 6.62
CA GLU A 51 10.87 10.70 5.20
C GLU A 51 9.75 10.00 4.41
N GLN A 52 9.14 10.75 3.49
CA GLN A 52 8.08 10.23 2.61
C GLN A 52 8.60 9.11 1.69
N SER A 53 9.80 9.29 1.13
CA SER A 53 10.48 8.32 0.28
C SER A 53 10.66 6.98 0.99
N ALA A 54 11.12 7.01 2.24
CA ALA A 54 11.32 5.82 3.05
C ALA A 54 10.00 5.07 3.33
N ALA A 55 8.93 5.80 3.66
CA ALA A 55 7.60 5.20 3.81
C ALA A 55 7.10 4.58 2.49
N TYR A 56 7.27 5.27 1.37
CA TYR A 56 6.83 4.79 0.06
C TYR A 56 7.63 3.55 -0.39
N ASP A 57 8.95 3.54 -0.23
CA ASP A 57 9.78 2.39 -0.56
C ASP A 57 9.50 1.19 0.34
N TYR A 58 9.18 1.43 1.61
CA TYR A 58 8.69 0.38 2.50
C TYR A 58 7.35 -0.18 2.00
N ALA A 59 6.38 0.67 1.66
CA ALA A 59 5.09 0.25 1.10
C ALA A 59 5.28 -0.58 -0.17
N LYS A 60 6.22 -0.21 -1.05
CA LYS A 60 6.58 -0.99 -2.25
C LYS A 60 7.12 -2.38 -1.93
N ARG A 61 8.03 -2.49 -0.97
CA ARG A 61 8.58 -3.79 -0.54
C ARG A 61 7.50 -4.67 0.07
N TRP A 62 6.66 -4.09 0.93
CA TRP A 62 5.53 -4.80 1.52
C TRP A 62 4.52 -5.25 0.45
N MET A 63 4.22 -4.37 -0.52
CA MET A 63 3.37 -4.70 -1.66
C MET A 63 3.90 -5.90 -2.44
N ALA A 64 5.22 -6.12 -2.51
CA ALA A 64 5.79 -7.26 -3.21
C ALA A 64 5.62 -8.59 -2.45
N THR A 65 5.48 -8.56 -1.12
CA THR A 65 5.49 -9.75 -0.26
C THR A 65 4.14 -10.07 0.37
N CYS A 66 3.21 -9.13 0.42
CA CYS A 66 1.92 -9.33 1.09
C CYS A 66 1.01 -10.34 0.36
N TYR A 67 0.15 -11.01 1.12
CA TYR A 67 -0.91 -11.86 0.61
C TYR A 67 -2.22 -11.08 0.51
N VAL A 68 -2.99 -11.37 -0.54
CA VAL A 68 -4.30 -10.75 -0.78
C VAL A 68 -5.34 -11.87 -0.82
N SER A 69 -6.34 -11.78 0.05
CA SER A 69 -7.45 -12.73 0.06
C SER A 69 -8.40 -12.49 -1.12
N SER A 70 -9.29 -13.45 -1.41
CA SER A 70 -10.36 -13.29 -2.40
C SER A 70 -11.31 -12.13 -2.09
N THR A 71 -11.39 -11.69 -0.83
CA THR A 71 -12.18 -10.53 -0.39
C THR A 71 -11.44 -9.20 -0.51
N GLY A 72 -10.19 -9.20 -0.98
CA GLY A 72 -9.38 -7.97 -1.09
C GLY A 72 -8.74 -7.53 0.22
N SER A 73 -8.72 -8.39 1.25
CA SER A 73 -8.02 -8.13 2.50
C SER A 73 -6.53 -8.40 2.32
N VAL A 74 -5.68 -7.53 2.88
CA VAL A 74 -4.22 -7.70 2.85
C VAL A 74 -3.74 -8.18 4.20
N SER A 75 -2.92 -9.23 4.19
CA SER A 75 -2.17 -9.69 5.35
C SER A 75 -0.67 -9.52 5.13
N ALA A 76 0.05 -9.29 6.23
CA ALA A 76 1.50 -9.44 6.22
C ALA A 76 1.87 -10.88 5.79
N PRO A 77 3.04 -11.07 5.16
CA PRO A 77 3.59 -12.39 4.95
C PRO A 77 3.78 -13.17 6.26
#